data_AF-A0A3B9DSY0-F1
#
_entry.id   AF-A0A3B9DSY0-F1
#
_cell.length_a   1.000
_cell.length_b   1.000
_cell.length_c   1.000
_cell.angle_alpha   90.00
_cell.angle_beta   90.00
_cell.angle_gamma   90.00
#
_symmetry.space_group_name_H-M   'P 1'
#
loop_
_entity.id
_entity.type
_entity.pdbx_description
1 polymer ?
#
loop_
_entity_poly.entity_id
_entity_poly.type
_entity_poly.pdbx_seq_one_letter_code
_entity_poly.pdbx_strand_id
1 'polypeptide(L)' 'MYRQLAGGLTTAHVKHGSANPIGGENVFVKMRWGSLPEDLKLENAPRTVKFALGENPKRRQGRYP' A
#
# COMPACT_ATOMS: atom_id res chain seq x y z
N MET A 1 -5.79 11.84 -2.44
CA MET A 1 -4.99 12.42 -3.53
C MET A 1 -4.84 13.93 -3.42
N TYR A 2 -5.92 14.72 -3.43
CA TYR A 2 -5.86 16.19 -3.36
C TYR A 2 -5.00 16.77 -2.23
N ARG A 3 -5.21 16.34 -0.99
CA ARG A 3 -4.40 16.79 0.16
C ARG A 3 -2.93 16.38 0.04
N GLN A 4 -2.68 15.20 -0.49
CA GLN A 4 -1.32 14.69 -0.70
C GLN A 4 -0.60 15.52 -1.76
N LEU A 5 -1.26 15.83 -2.88
CA LEU A 5 -0.73 16.71 -3.92
C LEU A 5 -0.51 18.14 -3.43
N ALA A 6 -1.44 18.70 -2.66
CA ALA A 6 -1.28 20.03 -2.06
C ALA A 6 -0.08 20.10 -1.09
N GLY A 7 0.25 18.98 -0.44
CA GLY A 7 1.44 18.84 0.40
C GLY A 7 2.73 18.49 -0.36
N GLY A 8 2.71 18.46 -1.70
CA GLY A 8 3.88 18.15 -2.52
C GLY A 8 4.22 16.65 -2.64
N LEU A 9 3.34 15.74 -2.21
CA LEU A 9 3.58 14.30 -2.37
C LEU A 9 3.42 13.90 -3.84
N THR A 10 4.52 13.50 -4.46
CA THR A 10 4.58 13.15 -5.89
C THR A 10 4.41 11.66 -6.14
N THR A 11 4.92 10.80 -5.26
CA THR A 11 4.95 9.34 -5.42
C THR A 11 4.70 8.65 -4.09
N ALA A 12 4.02 7.50 -4.12
CA ALA A 12 3.78 6.68 -2.94
C ALA A 12 3.95 5.18 -3.22
N HIS A 13 4.40 4.44 -2.21
CA HIS A 13 4.36 2.98 -2.19
C HIS A 13 3.12 2.53 -1.43
N VAL A 14 2.11 2.05 -2.16
CA VAL A 14 0.83 1.61 -1.60
C VAL A 14 0.96 0.17 -1.16
N LYS A 15 0.71 -0.08 0.13
CA LYS A 15 0.88 -1.39 0.78
C LYS A 15 -0.39 -1.84 1.46
N HIS A 16 -0.57 -3.16 1.53
CA HIS A 16 -1.62 -3.77 2.33
C HIS A 16 -1.41 -3.51 3.83
N GLY A 17 -2.51 -3.56 4.60
CA GLY A 17 -2.47 -3.45 6.05
C GLY A 17 -1.64 -4.55 6.73
N SER A 18 -1.35 -4.37 8.02
CA SER A 18 -0.49 -5.29 8.79
C SER A 18 -1.20 -6.52 9.38
N ALA A 19 -2.49 -6.71 9.08
CA ALA A 19 -3.32 -7.77 9.70
C ALA A 19 -2.85 -9.19 9.37
N ASN A 20 -2.35 -9.42 8.15
CA ASN A 20 -1.93 -10.75 7.70
C ASN A 20 -0.40 -10.86 7.63
N PRO A 21 0.18 -12.05 7.92
CA PRO A 21 1.61 -12.31 7.73
C PRO A 21 2.09 -11.99 6.31
N ILE A 22 1.31 -12.42 5.30
CA ILE A 22 1.50 -12.06 3.90
C ILE A 22 0.32 -11.17 3.52
N GLY A 23 0.60 -9.91 3.19
CA GLY A 23 -0.41 -8.91 2.85
C GLY A 23 -0.82 -8.92 1.38
N GLY A 24 0.08 -9.32 0.48
CA GLY A 24 -0.11 -9.26 -0.97
C GLY A 24 0.87 -8.34 -1.68
N GLU A 25 0.72 -8.23 -3.00
CA GLU A 25 1.56 -7.39 -3.87
C GLU A 25 1.31 -5.91 -3.62
N ASN A 26 2.38 -5.12 -3.58
CA ASN A 26 2.31 -3.68 -3.42
C ASN A 26 2.54 -2.99 -4.77
N VAL A 27 2.15 -1.72 -4.84
CA VAL A 27 2.25 -0.93 -6.07
C VAL A 27 2.89 0.42 -5.76
N PHE A 28 3.81 0.83 -6.63
CA PHE A 28 4.34 2.20 -6.64
C PHE A 28 3.46 3.04 -7.54
N VAL A 29 2.95 4.17 -7.02
CA VAL A 29 2.07 5.07 -7.77
C VAL A 29 2.61 6.49 -7.81
N LYS A 30 2.44 7.16 -8.96
CA LYS A 30 2.64 8.60 -9.10
C LYS A 30 1.29 9.32 -8.96
N MET A 31 1.28 10.38 -8.17
CA MET A 31 0.07 11.15 -7.96
C MET A 31 -0.23 12.01 -9.19
N ARG A 32 -1.14 11.55 -10.05
CA ARG A 32 -1.68 12.28 -11.22
C ARG A 32 -3.20 12.44 -11.07
N TRP A 33 -3.63 13.63 -10.62
CA TRP A 33 -5.06 13.90 -10.46
C TRP A 33 -5.79 13.78 -11.82
N GLY A 34 -6.88 13.02 -11.87
CA GLY A 34 -7.68 12.82 -13.08
C GLY A 34 -7.23 11.67 -14.00
N SER A 35 -6.13 10.97 -13.69
CA SER A 35 -5.68 9.80 -14.46
C SER A 35 -6.41 8.51 -14.05
N LEU A 36 -6.41 7.52 -14.94
CA LEU A 36 -6.96 6.19 -14.62
C LEU A 36 -6.04 5.43 -13.67
N PRO A 37 -6.54 4.44 -12.90
CA PRO A 37 -5.74 3.71 -11.91
C PRO A 37 -4.47 3.07 -12.48
N GLU A 38 -4.51 2.56 -13.70
CA GLU A 38 -3.35 1.94 -14.36
C GLU A 38 -2.27 2.99 -14.69
N ASP A 39 -2.67 4.18 -15.11
CA ASP A 39 -1.76 5.30 -15.40
C ASP A 39 -1.10 5.88 -14.15
N LEU A 40 -1.61 5.53 -12.96
CA LEU A 40 -0.97 5.90 -11.71
C LEU A 40 0.24 5.01 -11.41
N LYS A 41 0.29 3.77 -11.94
CA LYS A 41 1.38 2.84 -11.65
C LYS A 41 2.69 3.34 -12.25
N LEU A 42 3.76 3.24 -11.48
CA LEU A 42 5.11 3.50 -11.99
C LEU A 42 5.57 2.32 -12.85
N GLU A 43 5.83 2.61 -14.13
CA GLU A 43 6.41 1.64 -15.05
C GLU A 43 7.78 1.16 -14.56
N ASN A 44 8.07 -0.13 -14.78
CA ASN A 44 9.31 -0.79 -14.39
C ASN A 44 9.64 -0.71 -12.88
N ALA A 45 8.66 -0.38 -12.04
CA ALA A 45 8.84 -0.43 -10.60
C ALA A 45 9.03 -1.89 -10.15
N PRO A 46 9.89 -2.13 -9.14
CA PRO A 46 10.13 -3.48 -8.65
C PRO A 46 8.85 -4.06 -8.04
N ARG A 47 8.57 -5.33 -8.34
CA ARG A 47 7.48 -6.06 -7.70
C ARG A 47 7.87 -6.33 -6.25
N THR A 48 6.98 -5.97 -5.33
CA THR A 48 7.21 -6.15 -3.90
C THR A 48 5.99 -6.76 -3.25
N VAL A 49 6.20 -7.59 -2.22
CA VAL A 49 5.13 -8.17 -1.40
C VAL A 49 5.27 -7.62 0.01
N LYS A 50 4.16 -7.21 0.62
CA LYS A 50 4.18 -6.78 2.01
C LYS A 50 4.10 -7.99 2.93
N PHE A 51 5.06 -8.10 3.85
CA PHE A 51 5.02 -9.01 4.98
C PHE A 51 4.76 -8.23 6.27
N ALA A 52 4.06 -8.83 7.24
CA ALA A 52 4.06 -8.37 8.62
C ALA A 52 4.46 -9.53 9.52
N LEU A 53 5.50 -9.32 10.33
CA LEU A 53 6.02 -10.34 11.25
C LEU A 53 5.92 -9.90 12.72
N GLY A 54 5.22 -8.79 12.99
CA GLY A 54 5.03 -8.25 14.33
C GLY A 54 3.84 -8.84 15.07
N GLU A 55 3.36 -8.14 16.09
CA GLU A 55 2.25 -8.63 16.91
C GLU A 55 0.88 -8.59 16.22
N ASN A 56 0.66 -7.68 15.27
CA ASN A 56 -0.65 -7.51 14.63
C ASN A 56 -1.18 -8.78 13.92
N PRO A 57 -0.35 -9.53 13.15
CA PRO A 57 -0.76 -10.80 12.57
C PRO A 57 -0.84 -11.95 13.59
N LYS A 58 -0.38 -11.77 14.84
CA LYS A 58 -0.53 -12.77 15.88
C LYS A 58 -2.00 -12.80 16.33
N ARG A 59 -2.65 -13.95 16.14
CA ARG A 59 -4.00 -14.17 16.68
C ARG A 59 -3.92 -14.28 18.20
N ARG A 60 -4.53 -13.32 18.90
CA ARG A 60 -4.72 -13.37 20.36
C ARG A 60 -5.93 -14.24 20.68
N GLN A 61 -5.85 -15.09 21.69
CA GLN A 61 -7.02 -15.83 22.18
C GLN A 61 -8.06 -14.82 22.71
N GLY A 62 -9.29 -14.89 22.22
CA GLY A 62 -10.39 -13.96 22.55
C GLY A 62 -10.70 -12.87 21.52
N ARG A 63 -9.93 -12.75 20.42
CA ARG A 63 -10.31 -11.86 19.31
C ARG A 63 -11.54 -12.44 18.60
N TYR A 64 -12.67 -11.74 18.70
CA TYR A 64 -13.91 -12.05 17.97
C TYR A 64 -13.59 -12.09 16.46
N PRO A 65 -14.17 -13.02 15.68
CA PRO A 65 -14.08 -12.97 14.22
C PRO A 65 -14.45 -11.59 13.67
#